data_AF-A2DZ46-F1
#
_entry.id   AF-A2DZ46-F1
#
_cell.length_a   1.000
_cell.length_b   1.000
_cell.length_c   1.000
_cell.angle_alpha   90.00
_cell.angle_beta   90.00
_cell.angle_gamma   90.00
#
_symmetry.space_group_name_H-M   'P 1'
#
loop_
_entity.id
_entity.type
_entity.pdbx_description
1 polymer ?
#
loop_
_entity_poly.entity_id
_entity_poly.type
_entity_poly.pdbx_seq_one_letter_code
_entity_poly.pdbx_strand_id
1 'polypeptide(L)'
;MENPQEVKELRNKLRMMKFPQDDILNTVRKQQRAIDKQKQANETIKMQITKYEEEIEGYEKNIRDYKSSEERQNLVAKKKNLTNKLGILQADFKAEDDKRRRLEEQVSKARSRAGGMFAQAQENENLQFKVRTIENRLDQALNAYNKQLKKLDASRTQIEELIQERQNFNEVYGKLDKEQTRNADNIASLIDQSNKSYTIRDQKKIDLVLLQKEEKQDQAEDEAELNRLNQMIEGQSLLAMHPHAEQAPIPSLSSQSTNQTDQQEELQKEIDTKSSLVNQIITANKCQKLDELFDKLANFENENYSLFNFVVQRGAEKSSLIDEIDALTQRSSELDSNVELTEEQQNAKLKVLAEQMENTEKGLATHSAIKDTNDAQIKKVYESLEELYVTLELPWDGMPDEKKHVTPLNSSYCLTQIENKLAAFMDEVLANTTNISVDSREFSSSGDRKLSSQRTILIPNSSKVFDVSTDRNGSEKDLLAGVMKPLSVEEMRAKVGLKLN
;
A
#
# COMPACT_ATOMS: atom_id res chain seq x y z
N MET A 1 -100.77 -118.81 116.32
CA MET A 1 -99.78 -119.11 117.38
C MET A 1 -98.84 -117.91 117.43
N GLU A 2 -98.73 -117.23 118.56
CA GLU A 2 -97.94 -116.01 118.67
C GLU A 2 -96.60 -116.32 119.37
N ASN A 3 -95.48 -115.83 118.82
CA ASN A 3 -94.18 -115.90 119.47
C ASN A 3 -93.84 -114.53 120.10
N PRO A 4 -93.92 -114.37 121.44
CA PRO A 4 -93.87 -113.05 122.08
C PRO A 4 -92.48 -112.38 122.09
N GLN A 5 -91.45 -112.98 121.50
CA GLN A 5 -90.11 -112.38 121.42
C GLN A 5 -89.95 -111.36 120.27
N GLU A 6 -90.44 -111.64 119.06
CA GLU A 6 -90.21 -110.79 117.88
C GLU A 6 -90.87 -109.42 117.98
N VAL A 7 -92.08 -109.35 118.56
CA VAL A 7 -92.80 -108.09 118.83
C VAL A 7 -92.02 -107.19 119.81
N LYS A 8 -91.19 -107.80 120.68
CA LYS A 8 -90.32 -107.08 121.62
C LYS A 8 -89.09 -106.49 120.92
N GLU A 9 -88.50 -107.21 119.97
CA GLU A 9 -87.42 -106.67 119.13
C GLU A 9 -87.86 -105.49 118.26
N LEU A 10 -89.00 -105.64 117.57
CA LEU A 10 -89.50 -104.60 116.67
C LEU A 10 -89.83 -103.30 117.42
N ARG A 11 -90.41 -103.39 118.63
CA ARG A 11 -90.61 -102.23 119.50
C ARG A 11 -89.31 -101.57 119.98
N ASN A 12 -88.23 -102.33 120.16
CA ASN A 12 -86.92 -101.76 120.49
C ASN A 12 -86.27 -101.09 119.26
N LYS A 13 -86.31 -101.72 118.08
CA LYS A 13 -85.76 -101.17 116.82
C LYS A 13 -86.44 -99.85 116.44
N LEU A 14 -87.77 -99.76 116.55
CA LEU A 14 -88.50 -98.52 116.22
C LEU A 14 -88.21 -97.35 117.19
N ARG A 15 -87.81 -97.64 118.44
CA ARG A 15 -87.50 -96.60 119.45
C ARG A 15 -86.10 -95.99 119.30
N MET A 16 -85.25 -96.56 118.44
CA MET A 16 -83.86 -96.14 118.21
C MET A 16 -83.66 -95.32 116.93
N MET A 17 -84.68 -95.12 116.11
CA MET A 17 -84.63 -94.18 114.98
C MET A 17 -85.10 -92.77 115.40
N LYS A 18 -84.17 -91.82 115.45
CA LYS A 18 -84.47 -90.38 115.40
C LYS A 18 -84.10 -89.85 114.02
N PHE A 19 -85.04 -89.18 113.35
CA PHE A 19 -84.78 -88.50 112.08
C PHE A 19 -84.21 -87.09 112.32
N PRO A 20 -83.16 -86.64 111.60
CA PRO A 20 -82.63 -85.29 111.73
C PRO A 20 -83.46 -84.30 110.91
N GLN A 21 -83.96 -83.23 111.53
CA GLN A 21 -84.83 -82.25 110.86
C GLN A 21 -84.25 -80.81 110.87
N ASP A 22 -83.22 -80.55 111.69
CA ASP A 22 -82.63 -79.22 111.89
C ASP A 22 -81.65 -78.76 110.79
N ASP A 23 -80.97 -79.69 110.11
CA ASP A 23 -79.95 -79.36 109.11
C ASP A 23 -80.51 -78.67 107.86
N ILE A 24 -81.77 -78.95 107.51
CA ILE A 24 -82.49 -78.32 106.39
C ILE A 24 -82.81 -76.86 106.72
N LEU A 25 -83.24 -76.57 107.96
CA LEU A 25 -83.52 -75.20 108.39
C LEU A 25 -82.24 -74.35 108.48
N ASN A 26 -81.13 -74.95 108.89
CA ASN A 26 -79.83 -74.27 108.96
C ASN A 26 -79.20 -74.01 107.58
N THR A 27 -79.43 -74.88 106.60
CA THR A 27 -78.97 -74.67 105.22
C THR A 27 -79.79 -73.58 104.50
N VAL A 28 -81.12 -73.57 104.64
CA VAL A 28 -81.98 -72.50 104.09
C VAL A 28 -81.63 -71.12 104.70
N ARG A 29 -81.42 -71.04 106.02
CA ARG A 29 -81.00 -69.78 106.69
C ARG A 29 -79.64 -69.27 106.19
N LYS A 30 -78.69 -70.16 105.84
CA LYS A 30 -77.41 -69.77 105.22
C LYS A 30 -77.62 -69.26 103.79
N GLN A 31 -78.45 -69.92 102.99
CA GLN A 31 -78.79 -69.50 101.63
C GLN A 31 -79.46 -68.13 101.60
N GLN A 32 -80.44 -67.86 102.48
CA GLN A 32 -81.10 -66.55 102.54
C GLN A 32 -80.11 -65.41 102.84
N ARG A 33 -79.22 -65.60 103.83
CA ARG A 33 -78.15 -64.63 104.13
C ARG A 33 -77.17 -64.42 102.96
N ALA A 34 -76.89 -65.46 102.18
CA ALA A 34 -76.07 -65.34 100.98
C ALA A 34 -76.78 -64.54 99.87
N ILE A 35 -78.07 -64.80 99.64
CA ILE A 35 -78.91 -64.07 98.69
C ILE A 35 -78.98 -62.58 99.04
N ASP A 36 -79.22 -62.24 100.31
CA ASP A 36 -79.37 -60.84 100.71
C ASP A 36 -78.01 -60.09 100.67
N LYS A 37 -76.90 -60.77 100.98
CA LYS A 37 -75.55 -60.23 100.73
C LYS A 37 -75.25 -60.05 99.23
N GLN A 38 -75.75 -60.95 98.38
CA GLN A 38 -75.61 -60.83 96.93
C GLN A 38 -76.46 -59.69 96.35
N LYS A 39 -77.65 -59.42 96.91
CA LYS A 39 -78.45 -58.23 96.55
C LYS A 39 -77.69 -56.94 96.86
N GLN A 40 -77.14 -56.80 98.07
CA GLN A 40 -76.33 -55.63 98.46
C GLN A 40 -75.10 -55.45 97.55
N ALA A 41 -74.43 -56.54 97.16
CA ALA A 41 -73.34 -56.49 96.18
C ALA A 41 -73.83 -56.03 94.81
N ASN A 42 -74.96 -56.55 94.32
CA ASN A 42 -75.55 -56.16 93.03
C ASN A 42 -76.02 -54.70 93.02
N GLU A 43 -76.55 -54.17 94.13
CA GLU A 43 -76.90 -52.74 94.27
C GLU A 43 -75.65 -51.86 94.27
N THR A 44 -74.58 -52.29 94.95
CA THR A 44 -73.29 -51.59 94.93
C THR A 44 -72.71 -51.54 93.51
N ILE A 45 -72.74 -52.67 92.78
CA ILE A 45 -72.28 -52.76 91.40
C ILE A 45 -73.11 -51.87 90.47
N LYS A 46 -74.45 -51.85 90.61
CA LYS A 46 -75.31 -50.93 89.84
C LYS A 46 -74.95 -49.47 90.07
N MET A 47 -74.74 -49.08 91.33
CA MET A 47 -74.33 -47.70 91.67
C MET A 47 -72.96 -47.33 91.09
N GLN A 48 -72.04 -48.30 90.98
CA GLN A 48 -70.75 -48.10 90.31
C GLN A 48 -70.91 -47.97 88.79
N ILE A 49 -71.75 -48.80 88.16
CA ILE A 49 -72.04 -48.73 86.72
C ILE A 49 -72.60 -47.34 86.37
N THR A 50 -73.62 -46.86 87.07
CA THR A 50 -74.22 -45.54 86.79
C THR A 50 -73.21 -44.39 86.92
N LYS A 51 -72.30 -44.45 87.89
CA LYS A 51 -71.22 -43.45 88.02
C LYS A 51 -70.22 -43.50 86.87
N TYR A 52 -69.86 -44.70 86.40
CA TYR A 52 -68.99 -44.82 85.22
C TYR A 52 -69.72 -44.39 83.93
N GLU A 53 -71.03 -44.60 83.81
CA GLU A 53 -71.85 -44.08 82.71
C GLU A 53 -71.87 -42.54 82.71
N GLU A 54 -72.09 -41.90 83.87
CA GLU A 54 -72.01 -40.45 84.06
C GLU A 54 -70.61 -39.87 83.73
N GLU A 55 -69.54 -40.52 84.20
CA GLU A 55 -68.16 -40.14 83.88
C GLU A 55 -67.87 -40.25 82.37
N ILE A 56 -68.29 -41.34 81.73
CA ILE A 56 -68.12 -41.56 80.28
C ILE A 56 -68.85 -40.49 79.47
N GLU A 57 -70.11 -40.16 79.79
CA GLU A 57 -70.83 -39.09 79.07
C GLU A 57 -70.14 -37.72 79.26
N GLY A 58 -69.62 -37.44 80.46
CA GLY A 58 -68.81 -36.25 80.74
C GLY A 58 -67.55 -36.19 79.87
N TYR A 59 -66.81 -37.29 79.75
CA TYR A 59 -65.64 -37.37 78.86
C TYR A 59 -66.02 -37.25 77.38
N GLU A 60 -67.10 -37.90 76.93
CA GLU A 60 -67.58 -37.77 75.55
C GLU A 60 -67.96 -36.33 75.20
N LYS A 61 -68.66 -35.63 76.09
CA LYS A 61 -69.04 -34.23 75.88
C LYS A 61 -67.80 -33.36 75.74
N ASN A 62 -66.84 -33.48 76.66
CA ASN A 62 -65.57 -32.76 76.59
C ASN A 62 -64.80 -33.08 75.28
N ILE A 63 -64.85 -34.32 74.80
CA ILE A 63 -64.25 -34.73 73.51
C ILE A 63 -65.01 -34.13 72.30
N ARG A 64 -66.34 -34.01 72.37
CA ARG A 64 -67.16 -33.32 71.34
C ARG A 64 -66.84 -31.83 71.30
N ASP A 65 -66.84 -31.16 72.44
CA ASP A 65 -66.55 -29.73 72.56
C ASP A 65 -65.11 -29.43 72.09
N TYR A 66 -64.13 -30.25 72.47
CA TYR A 66 -62.73 -30.13 72.01
C TYR A 66 -62.53 -30.51 70.52
N LYS A 67 -63.50 -31.18 69.86
CA LYS A 67 -63.52 -31.39 68.39
C LYS A 67 -64.28 -30.28 67.66
N SER A 68 -65.32 -29.72 68.28
CA SER A 68 -66.16 -28.66 67.72
C SER A 68 -65.59 -27.25 67.95
N SER A 69 -64.59 -27.10 68.83
CA SER A 69 -63.87 -25.85 69.06
C SER A 69 -63.39 -25.22 67.76
N GLU A 70 -63.92 -24.03 67.47
CA GLU A 70 -63.63 -23.27 66.24
C GLU A 70 -62.14 -22.92 66.14
N GLU A 71 -61.49 -22.60 67.26
CA GLU A 71 -60.03 -22.35 67.32
C GLU A 71 -59.23 -23.53 66.80
N ARG A 72 -59.61 -24.76 67.17
CA ARG A 72 -58.95 -25.98 66.70
C ARG A 72 -59.14 -26.18 65.20
N GLN A 73 -60.34 -25.91 64.68
CA GLN A 73 -60.61 -25.99 63.24
C GLN A 73 -59.82 -24.92 62.47
N ASN A 74 -59.78 -23.69 62.97
CA ASN A 74 -58.98 -22.58 62.45
C ASN A 74 -57.47 -22.90 62.49
N LEU A 75 -56.95 -23.55 63.53
CA LEU A 75 -55.57 -24.02 63.60
C LEU A 75 -55.26 -25.15 62.61
N VAL A 76 -56.19 -26.10 62.41
CA VAL A 76 -56.06 -27.15 61.39
C VAL A 76 -56.08 -26.56 59.97
N ALA A 77 -56.94 -25.59 59.70
CA ALA A 77 -56.97 -24.85 58.43
C ALA A 77 -55.68 -24.05 58.19
N LYS A 78 -55.19 -23.32 59.21
CA LYS A 78 -53.89 -22.63 59.18
C LYS A 78 -52.73 -23.62 58.92
N LYS A 79 -52.70 -24.77 59.59
CA LYS A 79 -51.73 -25.84 59.35
C LYS A 79 -51.76 -26.31 57.89
N LYS A 80 -52.94 -26.66 57.36
CA LYS A 80 -53.10 -27.11 55.97
C LYS A 80 -52.61 -26.04 54.98
N ASN A 81 -52.97 -24.78 55.20
CA ASN A 81 -52.54 -23.66 54.34
C ASN A 81 -51.02 -23.42 54.39
N LEU A 82 -50.39 -23.55 55.57
CA LEU A 82 -48.93 -23.45 55.71
C LEU A 82 -48.21 -24.66 55.09
N THR A 83 -48.71 -25.88 55.26
CA THR A 83 -48.19 -27.08 54.59
C THR A 83 -48.28 -26.97 53.07
N ASN A 84 -49.40 -26.45 52.53
CA ASN A 84 -49.55 -26.21 51.10
C ASN A 84 -48.54 -25.16 50.58
N LYS A 85 -48.39 -24.03 51.29
CA LYS A 85 -47.40 -23.00 50.93
C LYS A 85 -45.96 -23.53 51.00
N LEU A 86 -45.64 -24.35 52.00
CA LEU A 86 -44.32 -24.97 52.13
C LEU A 86 -44.06 -25.97 50.99
N GLY A 87 -45.06 -26.75 50.59
CA GLY A 87 -44.95 -27.65 49.43
C GLY A 87 -44.71 -26.91 48.10
N ILE A 88 -45.37 -25.76 47.89
CA ILE A 88 -45.12 -24.89 46.74
C ILE A 88 -43.68 -24.35 46.78
N LEU A 89 -43.27 -23.73 47.89
CA LEU A 89 -41.91 -23.21 48.05
C LEU A 89 -40.82 -24.27 47.91
N GLN A 90 -41.08 -25.52 48.31
CA GLN A 90 -40.17 -26.66 48.08
C GLN A 90 -40.09 -27.06 46.60
N ALA A 91 -41.20 -26.98 45.86
CA ALA A 91 -41.21 -27.23 44.42
C ALA A 91 -40.48 -26.11 43.65
N ASP A 92 -40.74 -24.85 44.00
CA ASP A 92 -40.10 -23.67 43.40
C ASP A 92 -38.58 -23.66 43.67
N PHE A 93 -38.17 -23.92 44.92
CA PHE A 93 -36.76 -24.03 45.30
C PHE A 93 -36.04 -25.13 44.51
N LYS A 94 -36.67 -26.30 44.35
CA LYS A 94 -36.12 -27.40 43.55
C LYS A 94 -36.00 -27.02 42.07
N ALA A 95 -37.02 -26.36 41.50
CA ALA A 95 -37.00 -25.93 40.11
C ALA A 95 -35.90 -24.90 39.82
N GLU A 96 -35.67 -23.97 40.75
CA GLU A 96 -34.60 -22.97 40.62
C GLU A 96 -33.21 -23.58 40.86
N ASP A 97 -33.05 -24.60 41.73
CA ASP A 97 -31.78 -25.33 41.88
C ASP A 97 -31.46 -26.23 40.67
N ASP A 98 -32.46 -26.91 40.09
CA ASP A 98 -32.33 -27.63 38.82
C ASP A 98 -31.93 -26.66 37.68
N LYS A 99 -32.43 -25.42 37.69
CA LYS A 99 -32.07 -24.36 36.75
C LYS A 99 -30.66 -23.80 37.00
N ARG A 100 -30.27 -23.56 38.25
CA ARG A 100 -28.91 -23.18 38.65
C ARG A 100 -27.91 -24.21 38.16
N ARG A 101 -28.17 -25.50 38.41
CA ARG A 101 -27.33 -26.62 37.96
C ARG A 101 -27.18 -26.66 36.43
N ARG A 102 -28.26 -26.42 35.68
CA ARG A 102 -28.19 -26.32 34.20
C ARG A 102 -27.33 -25.13 33.73
N LEU A 103 -27.43 -23.98 34.40
CA LEU A 103 -26.62 -22.80 34.09
C LEU A 103 -25.14 -23.03 34.44
N GLU A 104 -24.83 -23.67 35.57
CA GLU A 104 -23.47 -24.06 35.95
C GLU A 104 -22.87 -25.06 34.95
N GLU A 105 -23.66 -26.03 34.48
CA GLU A 105 -23.24 -26.96 33.43
C GLU A 105 -23.01 -26.27 32.08
N GLN A 106 -23.85 -25.30 31.71
CA GLN A 106 -23.66 -24.47 30.51
C GLN A 106 -22.42 -23.59 30.60
N VAL A 107 -22.18 -22.93 31.73
CA VAL A 107 -20.98 -22.11 31.98
C VAL A 107 -19.71 -22.99 31.98
N SER A 108 -19.77 -24.19 32.56
CA SER A 108 -18.68 -25.16 32.52
C SER A 108 -18.38 -25.60 31.08
N LYS A 109 -19.40 -25.97 30.30
CA LYS A 109 -19.27 -26.31 28.87
C LYS A 109 -18.76 -25.14 28.03
N ALA A 110 -19.17 -23.91 28.31
CA ALA A 110 -18.69 -22.72 27.63
C ALA A 110 -17.19 -22.45 27.94
N ARG A 111 -16.79 -22.52 29.22
CA ARG A 111 -15.38 -22.36 29.64
C ARG A 111 -14.49 -23.46 29.06
N SER A 112 -14.97 -24.70 29.01
CA SER A 112 -14.27 -25.82 28.38
C SER A 112 -14.11 -25.65 26.86
N ARG A 113 -15.17 -25.22 26.15
CA ARG A 113 -15.12 -24.93 24.71
C ARG A 113 -14.21 -23.74 24.37
N ALA A 114 -14.13 -22.74 25.25
CA ALA A 114 -13.26 -21.58 25.10
C ALA A 114 -11.78 -21.84 25.45
N GLY A 115 -11.38 -23.09 25.72
CA GLY A 115 -9.99 -23.48 26.02
C GLY A 115 -9.42 -22.94 27.35
N GLY A 116 -10.19 -22.13 28.09
CA GLY A 116 -9.70 -21.32 29.20
C GLY A 116 -8.95 -20.07 28.73
N MET A 117 -8.88 -19.05 29.59
CA MET A 117 -8.30 -17.72 29.25
C MET A 117 -6.86 -17.80 28.72
N PHE A 118 -6.08 -18.78 29.17
CA PHE A 118 -4.70 -18.98 28.71
C PHE A 118 -4.61 -19.43 27.25
N ALA A 119 -5.54 -20.25 26.76
CA ALA A 119 -5.57 -20.65 25.35
C ALA A 119 -5.87 -19.45 24.44
N GLN A 120 -6.85 -18.62 24.82
CA GLN A 120 -7.18 -17.39 24.09
C GLN A 120 -6.03 -16.36 24.13
N ALA A 121 -5.32 -16.24 25.26
CA ALA A 121 -4.13 -15.39 25.36
C ALA A 121 -3.00 -15.88 24.45
N GLN A 122 -2.72 -17.19 24.45
CA GLN A 122 -1.72 -17.82 23.60
C GLN A 122 -2.10 -17.74 22.11
N GLU A 123 -3.37 -17.85 21.75
CA GLU A 123 -3.86 -17.64 20.39
C GLU A 123 -3.64 -16.19 19.92
N ASN A 124 -3.94 -15.21 20.78
CA ASN A 124 -3.70 -13.79 20.49
C ASN A 124 -2.20 -13.47 20.36
N GLU A 125 -1.35 -14.05 21.20
CA GLU A 125 0.11 -13.95 21.08
C GLU A 125 0.62 -14.56 19.75
N ASN A 126 0.13 -15.75 19.39
CA ASN A 126 0.44 -16.39 18.10
C ASN A 126 -0.06 -15.55 16.90
N LEU A 127 -1.20 -14.87 17.02
CA LEU A 127 -1.70 -13.95 15.99
C LEU A 127 -0.82 -12.70 15.88
N GLN A 128 -0.42 -12.08 17.00
CA GLN A 128 0.51 -10.94 16.98
C GLN A 128 1.88 -11.32 16.41
N PHE A 129 2.39 -12.52 16.70
CA PHE A 129 3.63 -13.02 16.11
C PHE A 129 3.50 -13.19 14.58
N LYS A 130 2.38 -13.73 14.10
CA LYS A 130 2.08 -13.82 12.65
C LYS A 130 1.98 -12.45 11.99
N VAL A 131 1.30 -11.49 12.63
CA VAL A 131 1.19 -10.10 12.15
C VAL A 131 2.57 -9.48 12.00
N ARG A 132 3.40 -9.50 13.04
CA ARG A 132 4.80 -9.01 12.99
C ARG A 132 5.64 -9.72 11.93
N THR A 133 5.41 -11.01 11.70
CA THR A 133 6.11 -11.77 10.65
C THR A 133 5.70 -11.31 9.25
N ILE A 134 4.42 -10.99 9.04
CA ILE A 134 3.90 -10.46 7.77
C ILE A 134 4.37 -9.01 7.55
N GLU A 135 4.32 -8.17 8.57
CA GLU A 135 4.84 -6.79 8.55
C GLU A 135 6.33 -6.76 8.15
N ASN A 136 7.18 -7.56 8.81
CA ASN A 136 8.60 -7.67 8.46
C ASN A 136 8.83 -8.17 7.02
N ARG A 137 7.98 -9.09 6.51
CA ARG A 137 8.08 -9.56 5.11
C ARG A 137 7.60 -8.50 4.11
N LEU A 138 6.60 -7.70 4.47
CA LEU A 138 6.15 -6.56 3.68
C LEU A 138 7.24 -5.48 3.61
N ASP A 139 7.85 -5.12 4.73
CA ASP A 139 8.96 -4.15 4.76
C ASP A 139 10.17 -4.63 3.96
N GLN A 140 10.51 -5.92 4.02
CA GLN A 140 11.54 -6.51 3.15
C GLN A 140 11.18 -6.41 1.67
N ALA A 141 9.93 -6.71 1.30
CA ALA A 141 9.45 -6.59 -0.08
C ALA A 141 9.44 -5.14 -0.59
N LEU A 142 8.98 -4.19 0.22
CA LEU A 142 9.02 -2.75 -0.07
C LEU A 142 10.46 -2.25 -0.23
N ASN A 143 11.38 -2.67 0.64
CA ASN A 143 12.80 -2.35 0.52
C ASN A 143 13.45 -2.99 -0.73
N ALA A 144 13.04 -4.19 -1.13
CA ALA A 144 13.49 -4.82 -2.37
C ALA A 144 12.95 -4.09 -3.61
N TYR A 145 11.67 -3.73 -3.61
CA TYR A 145 11.04 -2.93 -4.67
C TYR A 145 11.70 -1.56 -4.80
N ASN A 146 11.93 -0.83 -3.70
CA ASN A 146 12.60 0.46 -3.71
C ASN A 146 14.06 0.37 -4.20
N LYS A 147 14.76 -0.74 -3.93
CA LYS A 147 16.09 -1.02 -4.51
C LYS A 147 16.02 -1.30 -6.01
N GLN A 148 15.01 -2.01 -6.49
CA GLN A 148 14.78 -2.25 -7.93
C GLN A 148 14.40 -0.95 -8.65
N LEU A 149 13.55 -0.11 -8.05
CA LEU A 149 13.14 1.18 -8.60
C LEU A 149 14.35 2.11 -8.78
N LYS A 150 15.26 2.20 -7.79
CA LYS A 150 16.52 2.96 -7.93
C LYS A 150 17.45 2.42 -9.01
N LYS A 151 17.47 1.11 -9.25
CA LYS A 151 18.23 0.52 -10.38
C LYS A 151 17.60 0.86 -11.73
N LEU A 152 16.28 0.78 -11.83
CA LEU A 152 15.54 1.16 -13.04
C LEU A 152 15.73 2.65 -13.36
N ASP A 153 15.77 3.50 -12.34
CA ASP A 153 16.02 4.94 -12.46
C ASP A 153 17.42 5.21 -13.03
N ALA A 154 18.47 4.66 -12.42
CA ALA A 154 19.84 4.77 -12.92
C ALA A 154 20.01 4.21 -14.36
N SER A 155 19.34 3.10 -14.69
CA SER A 155 19.34 2.57 -16.06
C SER A 155 18.58 3.44 -17.06
N ARG A 156 17.61 4.27 -16.63
CA ARG A 156 16.97 5.26 -17.50
C ARG A 156 17.90 6.43 -17.77
N THR A 157 18.55 6.98 -16.74
CA THR A 157 19.56 8.04 -16.90
C THR A 157 20.66 7.60 -17.86
N GLN A 158 21.19 6.37 -17.70
CA GLN A 158 22.18 5.81 -18.62
C GLN A 158 21.66 5.66 -20.07
N ILE A 159 20.38 5.34 -20.27
CA ILE A 159 19.77 5.29 -21.61
C ILE A 159 19.63 6.70 -22.20
N GLU A 160 19.27 7.70 -21.39
CA GLU A 160 19.15 9.10 -21.81
C GLU A 160 20.51 9.70 -22.18
N GLU A 161 21.55 9.43 -21.38
CA GLU A 161 22.96 9.74 -21.68
C GLU A 161 23.39 9.13 -23.02
N LEU A 162 23.20 7.82 -23.21
CA LEU A 162 23.56 7.12 -24.46
C LEU A 162 22.76 7.61 -25.68
N ILE A 163 21.53 8.08 -25.49
CA ILE A 163 20.73 8.72 -26.57
C ILE A 163 21.34 10.08 -26.93
N GLN A 164 21.73 10.88 -25.94
CA GLN A 164 22.36 12.18 -26.16
C GLN A 164 23.75 12.03 -26.82
N GLU A 165 24.58 11.10 -26.35
CA GLU A 165 25.85 10.75 -27.00
C GLU A 165 25.63 10.33 -28.45
N ARG A 166 24.65 9.45 -28.71
CA ARG A 166 24.33 9.01 -30.07
C ARG A 166 23.85 10.15 -30.96
N GLN A 167 23.09 11.12 -30.43
CA GLN A 167 22.75 12.33 -31.19
C GLN A 167 24.00 13.14 -31.52
N ASN A 168 24.86 13.41 -30.54
CA ASN A 168 26.12 14.14 -30.73
C ASN A 168 27.01 13.46 -31.78
N PHE A 169 27.13 12.13 -31.75
CA PHE A 169 27.85 11.35 -32.76
C PHE A 169 27.23 11.48 -34.16
N ASN A 170 25.90 11.40 -34.29
CA ASN A 170 25.21 11.58 -35.57
C ASN A 170 25.43 13.01 -36.12
N GLU A 171 25.43 14.03 -35.27
CA GLU A 171 25.69 15.41 -35.67
C GLU A 171 27.14 15.64 -36.10
N VAL A 172 28.13 15.04 -35.41
CA VAL A 172 29.54 15.09 -35.80
C VAL A 172 29.76 14.34 -37.12
N TYR A 173 29.18 13.15 -37.27
CA TYR A 173 29.25 12.37 -38.51
C TYR A 173 28.62 13.12 -39.69
N GLY A 174 27.44 13.72 -39.49
CA GLY A 174 26.75 14.55 -40.47
C GLY A 174 27.40 15.92 -40.74
N LYS A 175 28.41 16.33 -39.96
CA LYS A 175 29.32 17.45 -40.28
C LYS A 175 30.50 16.93 -41.12
N LEU A 176 31.13 15.83 -40.71
CA LEU A 176 32.25 15.19 -41.41
C LEU A 176 31.90 14.79 -42.85
N ASP A 177 30.74 14.17 -43.08
CA ASP A 177 30.24 13.78 -44.41
C ASP A 177 30.06 14.99 -45.35
N LYS A 178 29.59 16.13 -44.80
CA LYS A 178 29.47 17.39 -45.55
C LYS A 178 30.83 18.02 -45.86
N GLU A 179 31.81 17.92 -44.96
CA GLU A 179 33.18 18.38 -45.25
C GLU A 179 33.90 17.47 -46.25
N GLN A 180 33.69 16.15 -46.18
CA GLN A 180 34.19 15.19 -47.16
C GLN A 180 33.61 15.48 -48.56
N THR A 181 32.30 15.73 -48.65
CA THR A 181 31.63 16.13 -49.90
C THR A 181 32.18 17.44 -50.43
N ARG A 182 32.25 18.49 -49.59
CA ARG A 182 32.85 19.79 -49.97
C ARG A 182 34.30 19.67 -50.44
N ASN A 183 35.11 18.81 -49.82
CA ASN A 183 36.48 18.57 -50.28
C ASN A 183 36.53 17.82 -51.61
N ALA A 184 35.62 16.89 -51.87
CA ALA A 184 35.49 16.27 -53.19
C ALA A 184 35.11 17.30 -54.27
N ASP A 185 34.15 18.19 -53.99
CA ASP A 185 33.75 19.29 -54.87
C ASP A 185 34.90 20.27 -55.13
N ASN A 186 35.64 20.65 -54.08
CA ASN A 186 36.83 21.51 -54.18
C ASN A 186 37.92 20.87 -55.05
N ILE A 187 38.17 19.56 -54.88
CA ILE A 187 39.15 18.81 -55.68
C ILE A 187 38.69 18.74 -57.15
N ALA A 188 37.41 18.47 -57.41
CA ALA A 188 36.85 18.46 -58.76
C ALA A 188 36.96 19.83 -59.45
N SER A 189 36.67 20.91 -58.72
CA SER A 189 36.82 22.30 -59.17
C SER A 189 38.28 22.65 -59.51
N LEU A 190 39.22 22.26 -58.66
CA LEU A 190 40.66 22.45 -58.90
C LEU A 190 41.16 21.64 -60.12
N ILE A 191 40.65 20.42 -60.32
CA ILE A 191 40.98 19.60 -61.50
C ILE A 191 40.45 20.27 -62.78
N ASP A 192 39.22 20.78 -62.79
CA ASP A 192 38.65 21.50 -63.93
C ASP A 192 39.40 22.81 -64.22
N GLN A 193 39.73 23.61 -63.19
CA GLN A 193 40.54 24.83 -63.35
C GLN A 193 41.95 24.51 -63.88
N SER A 194 42.57 23.42 -63.41
CA SER A 194 43.88 22.96 -63.89
C SER A 194 43.81 22.49 -65.34
N ASN A 195 42.81 21.69 -65.71
CA ASN A 195 42.57 21.25 -67.08
C ASN A 195 42.35 22.43 -68.03
N LYS A 196 41.50 23.39 -67.67
CA LYS A 196 41.31 24.66 -68.42
C LYS A 196 42.63 25.42 -68.61
N SER A 197 43.44 25.51 -67.56
CA SER A 197 44.76 26.16 -67.60
C SER A 197 45.73 25.44 -68.53
N TYR A 198 45.72 24.09 -68.55
CA TYR A 198 46.51 23.30 -69.51
C TYR A 198 46.00 23.47 -70.96
N THR A 199 44.69 23.48 -71.20
CA THR A 199 44.13 23.74 -72.53
C THR A 199 44.53 25.12 -73.04
N ILE A 200 44.44 26.17 -72.22
CA ILE A 200 44.87 27.53 -72.58
C ILE A 200 46.39 27.58 -72.86
N ARG A 201 47.21 26.93 -72.02
CA ARG A 201 48.66 26.84 -72.23
C ARG A 201 49.00 26.16 -73.56
N ASP A 202 48.36 25.05 -73.87
CA ASP A 202 48.69 24.24 -75.04
C ASP A 202 48.11 24.84 -76.34
N GLN A 203 46.97 25.52 -76.27
CA GLN A 203 46.53 26.46 -77.31
C GLN A 203 47.61 27.53 -77.56
N LYS A 204 48.11 28.20 -76.52
CA LYS A 204 49.14 29.25 -76.67
C LYS A 204 50.49 28.75 -77.18
N LYS A 205 50.83 27.46 -76.97
CA LYS A 205 51.98 26.84 -77.64
C LYS A 205 51.75 26.67 -79.14
N ILE A 206 50.55 26.28 -79.57
CA ILE A 206 50.18 26.16 -80.98
C ILE A 206 50.22 27.54 -81.64
N ASP A 207 49.61 28.55 -81.01
CA ASP A 207 49.64 29.94 -81.46
C ASP A 207 51.09 30.45 -81.63
N LEU A 208 51.98 30.15 -80.66
CA LEU A 208 53.39 30.56 -80.70
C LEU A 208 54.19 29.84 -81.79
N VAL A 209 53.94 28.54 -82.03
CA VAL A 209 54.59 27.79 -83.12
C VAL A 209 54.11 28.25 -84.50
N LEU A 210 52.84 28.65 -84.63
CA LEU A 210 52.33 29.28 -85.85
C LEU A 210 53.00 30.64 -86.08
N LEU A 211 53.03 31.50 -85.06
CA LEU A 211 53.62 32.84 -85.16
C LEU A 211 55.12 32.77 -85.44
N GLN A 212 55.87 31.81 -84.88
CA GLN A 212 57.28 31.54 -85.23
C GLN A 212 57.48 30.99 -86.65
N LYS A 213 56.43 30.49 -87.31
CA LYS A 213 56.49 30.06 -88.71
C LYS A 213 56.17 31.24 -89.63
N GLU A 214 55.20 32.07 -89.26
CA GLU A 214 54.87 33.33 -89.95
C GLU A 214 56.06 34.30 -89.87
N GLU A 215 56.60 34.55 -88.68
CA GLU A 215 57.83 35.35 -88.46
C GLU A 215 59.01 34.89 -89.33
N LYS A 216 59.19 33.57 -89.53
CA LYS A 216 60.24 33.03 -90.41
C LYS A 216 59.94 33.13 -91.90
N GLN A 217 58.68 33.23 -92.28
CA GLN A 217 58.29 33.52 -93.65
C GLN A 217 58.49 35.02 -93.91
N ASP A 218 57.98 35.88 -93.03
CA ASP A 218 58.16 37.33 -93.07
C ASP A 218 59.66 37.68 -93.10
N GLN A 219 60.50 37.09 -92.23
CA GLN A 219 61.96 37.26 -92.27
C GLN A 219 62.59 36.82 -93.60
N ALA A 220 62.07 35.78 -94.26
CA ALA A 220 62.59 35.33 -95.55
C ALA A 220 62.11 36.21 -96.72
N GLU A 221 60.92 36.80 -96.62
CA GLU A 221 60.39 37.79 -97.57
C GLU A 221 61.09 39.14 -97.38
N ASP A 222 61.32 39.58 -96.14
CA ASP A 222 62.15 40.74 -95.77
C ASP A 222 63.62 40.54 -96.18
N GLU A 223 64.23 39.36 -96.01
CA GLU A 223 65.58 39.10 -96.53
C GLU A 223 65.60 39.14 -98.06
N ALA A 224 64.57 38.64 -98.74
CA ALA A 224 64.48 38.72 -100.20
C ALA A 224 64.30 40.16 -100.70
N GLU A 225 63.45 40.97 -100.05
CA GLU A 225 63.31 42.39 -100.35
C GLU A 225 64.54 43.19 -99.94
N LEU A 226 65.19 42.94 -98.80
CA LEU A 226 66.45 43.56 -98.43
C LEU A 226 67.57 43.22 -99.40
N ASN A 227 67.66 41.99 -99.93
CA ASN A 227 68.64 41.67 -100.97
C ASN A 227 68.34 42.43 -102.29
N ARG A 228 67.07 42.56 -102.66
CA ARG A 228 66.64 43.34 -103.84
C ARG A 228 66.85 44.85 -103.66
N LEU A 229 66.54 45.38 -102.48
CA LEU A 229 66.74 46.78 -102.12
C LEU A 229 68.22 47.08 -101.94
N ASN A 230 69.03 46.18 -101.39
CA ASN A 230 70.48 46.35 -101.33
C ASN A 230 71.10 46.33 -102.74
N GLN A 231 70.61 45.53 -103.69
CA GLN A 231 71.04 45.67 -105.10
C GLN A 231 70.64 47.02 -105.70
N MET A 232 69.46 47.55 -105.37
CA MET A 232 69.01 48.87 -105.82
C MET A 232 69.75 50.02 -105.12
N ILE A 233 70.10 49.86 -103.84
CA ILE A 233 70.83 50.81 -102.99
C ILE A 233 72.33 50.74 -103.26
N GLU A 234 72.91 49.62 -103.68
CA GLU A 234 74.26 49.59 -104.23
C GLU A 234 74.32 50.42 -105.54
N GLY A 235 73.20 50.47 -106.28
CA GLY A 235 73.00 51.40 -107.39
C GLY A 235 72.69 52.87 -107.01
N GLN A 236 72.14 53.16 -105.83
CA GLN A 236 71.73 54.51 -105.39
C GLN A 236 72.61 55.15 -104.30
N SER A 237 73.40 54.36 -103.58
CA SER A 237 74.39 54.79 -102.57
C SER A 237 75.59 55.48 -103.22
N LEU A 238 75.70 55.42 -104.55
CA LEU A 238 76.52 56.31 -105.37
C LEU A 238 76.06 57.78 -105.35
N LEU A 239 74.91 58.13 -104.75
CA LEU A 239 74.25 59.43 -104.95
C LEU A 239 73.85 60.29 -103.72
N ALA A 240 73.65 59.76 -102.50
CA ALA A 240 73.18 60.60 -101.37
C ALA A 240 73.48 60.10 -99.93
N MET A 241 73.58 61.03 -98.96
CA MET A 241 73.68 60.76 -97.51
C MET A 241 73.02 61.86 -96.61
N HIS A 242 72.72 61.49 -95.35
CA HIS A 242 72.49 62.28 -94.10
C HIS A 242 71.06 62.73 -93.63
N PRO A 243 70.71 62.60 -92.31
CA PRO A 243 69.38 62.93 -91.71
C PRO A 243 69.35 63.80 -90.39
N HIS A 244 68.15 64.15 -89.84
CA HIS A 244 67.73 64.59 -88.46
C HIS A 244 66.17 64.50 -88.30
N ALA A 245 65.41 64.46 -87.18
CA ALA A 245 65.52 64.73 -85.70
C ALA A 245 65.08 66.18 -85.24
N GLU A 246 64.36 66.49 -84.12
CA GLU A 246 63.77 65.71 -82.97
C GLU A 246 62.75 66.52 -82.06
N GLN A 247 62.15 65.88 -81.03
CA GLN A 247 61.71 66.38 -79.66
C GLN A 247 60.35 67.06 -79.24
N ALA A 248 59.76 66.52 -78.14
CA ALA A 248 59.28 67.08 -76.83
C ALA A 248 57.91 67.86 -76.54
N PRO A 249 57.25 67.69 -75.32
CA PRO A 249 56.01 68.38 -74.84
C PRO A 249 56.01 69.03 -73.40
N ILE A 250 54.89 69.63 -72.89
CA ILE A 250 54.75 70.40 -71.58
C ILE A 250 53.28 70.43 -70.93
N PRO A 251 52.97 70.99 -69.70
CA PRO A 251 51.91 70.49 -68.75
C PRO A 251 50.93 71.51 -68.01
N SER A 252 50.20 71.07 -66.94
CA SER A 252 49.53 71.80 -65.78
C SER A 252 48.01 72.22 -65.84
N LEU A 253 47.24 72.72 -64.82
CA LEU A 253 47.44 73.26 -63.43
C LEU A 253 46.12 73.39 -62.51
N SER A 254 46.21 73.23 -61.16
CA SER A 254 45.54 73.90 -59.97
C SER A 254 44.01 74.04 -59.60
N SER A 255 43.74 74.18 -58.26
CA SER A 255 42.78 75.10 -57.50
C SER A 255 41.23 74.91 -57.46
N GLN A 256 40.37 75.46 -56.54
CA GLN A 256 40.38 75.87 -55.08
C GLN A 256 38.95 76.39 -54.58
N SER A 257 38.66 76.44 -53.25
CA SER A 257 37.57 77.21 -52.52
C SER A 257 36.10 76.64 -52.50
N THR A 258 35.07 77.02 -51.69
CA THR A 258 34.79 78.06 -50.62
C THR A 258 33.61 77.65 -49.64
N ASN A 259 33.10 78.52 -48.72
CA ASN A 259 32.13 78.23 -47.61
C ASN A 259 30.82 79.10 -47.58
N GLN A 260 29.76 78.70 -46.81
CA GLN A 260 28.83 79.53 -45.96
C GLN A 260 27.47 78.85 -45.58
N THR A 261 27.08 78.67 -44.28
CA THR A 261 25.65 78.57 -43.81
C THR A 261 25.36 78.71 -42.27
N ASP A 262 26.23 79.34 -41.46
CA ASP A 262 26.46 79.17 -39.99
C ASP A 262 25.37 78.73 -38.95
N GLN A 263 24.05 78.79 -39.18
CA GLN A 263 23.03 78.27 -38.23
C GLN A 263 22.24 77.05 -38.73
N GLN A 264 22.06 76.89 -40.05
CA GLN A 264 21.94 75.51 -40.54
C GLN A 264 23.25 74.79 -40.25
N GLU A 265 24.39 75.46 -40.42
CA GLU A 265 25.72 74.91 -40.11
C GLU A 265 25.93 74.46 -38.66
N GLU A 266 25.14 74.80 -37.64
CA GLU A 266 25.36 74.22 -36.29
C GLU A 266 24.70 72.84 -36.15
N LEU A 267 23.41 72.72 -36.49
CA LEU A 267 22.75 71.42 -36.63
C LEU A 267 23.38 70.57 -37.74
N GLN A 268 23.81 71.20 -38.83
CA GLN A 268 24.53 70.55 -39.92
C GLN A 268 25.98 70.24 -39.53
N LYS A 269 26.69 71.00 -38.67
CA LYS A 269 27.96 70.56 -38.06
C LYS A 269 27.73 69.36 -37.15
N GLU A 270 26.62 69.29 -36.42
CA GLU A 270 26.30 68.12 -35.59
C GLU A 270 25.92 66.90 -36.45
N ILE A 271 25.15 67.10 -37.53
CA ILE A 271 24.81 66.06 -38.52
C ILE A 271 26.03 65.65 -39.34
N ASP A 272 26.89 66.58 -39.74
CA ASP A 272 28.11 66.33 -40.53
C ASP A 272 29.22 65.74 -39.67
N THR A 273 29.32 66.06 -38.38
CA THR A 273 30.24 65.35 -37.47
C THR A 273 29.74 63.94 -37.18
N LYS A 274 28.43 63.73 -36.95
CA LYS A 274 27.83 62.39 -36.81
C LYS A 274 27.92 61.58 -38.11
N SER A 275 27.68 62.21 -39.26
CA SER A 275 27.78 61.62 -40.61
C SER A 275 29.24 61.35 -40.98
N SER A 276 30.17 62.25 -40.67
CA SER A 276 31.62 62.04 -40.84
C SER A 276 32.11 60.90 -39.93
N LEU A 277 31.62 60.80 -38.69
CA LEU A 277 31.91 59.68 -37.80
C LEU A 277 31.37 58.36 -38.37
N VAL A 278 30.12 58.33 -38.83
CA VAL A 278 29.51 57.17 -39.51
C VAL A 278 30.30 56.80 -40.77
N ASN A 279 30.69 57.76 -41.59
CA ASN A 279 31.48 57.54 -42.80
C ASN A 279 32.92 57.10 -42.48
N GLN A 280 33.53 57.59 -41.39
CA GLN A 280 34.80 57.08 -40.86
C GLN A 280 34.67 55.62 -40.40
N ILE A 281 33.60 55.27 -39.69
CA ILE A 281 33.31 53.90 -39.24
C ILE A 281 33.08 52.98 -40.45
N ILE A 282 32.28 53.41 -41.43
CA ILE A 282 32.05 52.70 -42.72
C ILE A 282 33.38 52.48 -43.45
N THR A 283 34.22 53.52 -43.57
CA THR A 283 35.52 53.46 -44.25
C THR A 283 36.51 52.54 -43.51
N ALA A 284 36.60 52.64 -42.18
CA ALA A 284 37.47 51.82 -41.35
C ALA A 284 37.06 50.33 -41.39
N ASN A 285 35.76 50.03 -41.39
CA ASN A 285 35.21 48.67 -41.51
C ASN A 285 35.08 48.18 -42.97
N LYS A 286 35.56 48.98 -43.94
CA LYS A 286 35.56 48.67 -45.38
C LYS A 286 34.16 48.26 -45.88
N CYS A 287 33.15 49.06 -45.55
CA CYS A 287 31.80 48.97 -46.10
C CYS A 287 31.63 50.05 -47.18
N GLN A 288 30.67 49.87 -48.10
CA GLN A 288 30.24 50.90 -49.05
C GLN A 288 28.89 51.52 -48.64
N LYS A 289 28.11 50.83 -47.80
CA LYS A 289 26.82 51.30 -47.28
C LYS A 289 26.70 51.12 -45.76
N LEU A 290 25.75 51.85 -45.18
CA LEU A 290 25.41 51.72 -43.77
C LEU A 290 24.73 50.37 -43.45
N ASP A 291 23.92 49.85 -44.36
CA ASP A 291 23.25 48.54 -44.19
C ASP A 291 24.26 47.40 -44.11
N GLU A 292 25.28 47.42 -44.98
CA GLU A 292 26.42 46.47 -44.96
C GLU A 292 27.23 46.53 -43.65
N LEU A 293 27.26 47.69 -42.99
CA LEU A 293 27.89 47.84 -41.68
C LEU A 293 27.02 47.20 -40.59
N PHE A 294 25.70 47.38 -40.63
CA PHE A 294 24.78 46.70 -39.70
C PHE A 294 24.76 45.18 -39.91
N ASP A 295 24.77 44.70 -41.15
CA ASP A 295 24.89 43.27 -41.46
C ASP A 295 26.21 42.70 -40.92
N LYS A 296 27.35 43.38 -41.11
CA LYS A 296 28.63 42.95 -40.50
C LYS A 296 28.57 43.00 -38.97
N LEU A 297 27.97 44.03 -38.38
CA LEU A 297 27.85 44.16 -36.92
C LEU A 297 27.01 43.03 -36.33
N ALA A 298 25.87 42.71 -36.94
CA ALA A 298 25.03 41.58 -36.55
C ALA A 298 25.73 40.22 -36.75
N ASN A 299 26.53 40.06 -37.80
CA ASN A 299 27.37 38.87 -37.98
C ASN A 299 28.45 38.75 -36.89
N PHE A 300 29.13 39.85 -36.54
CA PHE A 300 30.08 39.87 -35.41
C PHE A 300 29.39 39.70 -34.05
N GLU A 301 28.15 40.16 -33.87
CA GLU A 301 27.37 39.93 -32.65
C GLU A 301 26.98 38.45 -32.51
N ASN A 302 26.54 37.82 -33.60
CA ASN A 302 26.31 36.37 -33.66
C ASN A 302 27.60 35.56 -33.43
N GLU A 303 28.73 35.97 -34.00
CA GLU A 303 30.03 35.34 -33.79
C GLU A 303 30.49 35.48 -32.33
N ASN A 304 30.40 36.68 -31.75
CA ASN A 304 30.70 36.92 -30.33
C ASN A 304 29.77 36.15 -29.39
N TYR A 305 28.48 36.02 -29.73
CA TYR A 305 27.53 35.21 -28.95
C TYR A 305 27.88 33.70 -29.02
N SER A 306 28.26 33.21 -30.20
CA SER A 306 28.75 31.84 -30.39
C SER A 306 30.05 31.58 -29.62
N LEU A 307 31.00 32.52 -29.66
CA LEU A 307 32.26 32.46 -28.91
C LEU A 307 32.03 32.54 -27.40
N PHE A 308 31.11 33.39 -26.94
CA PHE A 308 30.72 33.47 -25.53
C PHE A 308 30.12 32.14 -25.04
N ASN A 309 29.18 31.57 -25.80
CA ASN A 309 28.59 30.27 -25.49
C ASN A 309 29.64 29.14 -25.49
N PHE A 310 30.60 29.16 -26.43
CA PHE A 310 31.73 28.23 -26.43
C PHE A 310 32.63 28.40 -25.20
N VAL A 311 32.92 29.63 -24.77
CA VAL A 311 33.69 29.90 -23.55
C VAL A 311 32.94 29.45 -22.28
N VAL A 312 31.61 29.66 -22.22
CA VAL A 312 30.75 29.14 -21.14
C VAL A 312 30.76 27.61 -21.12
N GLN A 313 30.62 26.96 -22.29
CA GLN A 313 30.69 25.50 -22.40
C GLN A 313 32.05 24.97 -21.97
N ARG A 314 33.16 25.56 -22.44
CA ARG A 314 34.52 25.21 -22.00
C ARG A 314 34.75 25.48 -20.51
N GLY A 315 34.05 26.46 -19.92
CA GLY A 315 34.03 26.70 -18.48
C GLY A 315 33.34 25.57 -17.71
N ALA A 316 32.19 25.10 -18.19
CA ALA A 316 31.46 23.97 -17.61
C ALA A 316 32.23 22.65 -17.75
N GLU A 317 32.76 22.35 -18.95
CA GLU A 317 33.65 21.20 -19.19
C GLU A 317 34.88 21.23 -18.28
N LYS A 318 35.50 22.40 -18.10
CA LYS A 318 36.63 22.57 -17.17
C LYS A 318 36.22 22.29 -15.72
N SER A 319 35.02 22.71 -15.29
CA SER A 319 34.52 22.39 -13.94
C SER A 319 34.37 20.87 -13.79
N SER A 320 33.67 20.22 -14.72
CA SER A 320 33.47 18.76 -14.70
C SER A 320 34.77 17.97 -14.68
N LEU A 321 35.81 18.44 -15.39
CA LEU A 321 37.14 17.82 -15.37
C LEU A 321 37.89 18.07 -14.05
N ILE A 322 37.65 19.20 -13.36
CA ILE A 322 38.19 19.43 -12.01
C ILE A 322 37.48 18.51 -11.01
N ASP A 323 36.14 18.40 -11.09
CA ASP A 323 35.35 17.52 -10.23
C ASP A 323 35.75 16.03 -10.42
N GLU A 324 36.05 15.61 -11.65
CA GLU A 324 36.60 14.28 -11.94
C GLU A 324 38.02 14.10 -11.40
N ILE A 325 38.91 15.09 -11.57
CA ILE A 325 40.27 15.06 -11.02
C ILE A 325 40.25 14.97 -9.49
N ASP A 326 39.40 15.73 -8.81
CA ASP A 326 39.27 15.69 -7.35
C ASP A 326 38.72 14.33 -6.87
N ALA A 327 37.73 13.75 -7.57
CA ALA A 327 37.22 12.41 -7.28
C ALA A 327 38.28 11.31 -7.50
N LEU A 328 39.07 11.40 -8.57
CA LEU A 328 40.21 10.50 -8.82
C LEU A 328 41.32 10.68 -7.78
N THR A 329 41.58 11.91 -7.32
CA THR A 329 42.58 12.24 -6.28
C THR A 329 42.16 11.68 -4.93
N GLN A 330 40.89 11.81 -4.55
CA GLN A 330 40.34 11.15 -3.37
C GLN A 330 40.51 9.63 -3.47
N ARG A 331 40.17 9.03 -4.62
CA ARG A 331 40.31 7.57 -4.82
C ARG A 331 41.77 7.10 -4.78
N SER A 332 42.73 7.90 -5.26
CA SER A 332 44.16 7.60 -5.05
C SER A 332 44.48 7.62 -3.57
N SER A 333 44.12 8.70 -2.85
CA SER A 333 44.38 8.81 -1.41
C SER A 333 43.76 7.66 -0.59
N GLU A 334 42.58 7.17 -0.98
CA GLU A 334 41.98 5.97 -0.39
C GLU A 334 42.79 4.69 -0.70
N LEU A 335 43.32 4.53 -1.91
CA LEU A 335 44.17 3.39 -2.27
C LEU A 335 45.54 3.46 -1.57
N ASP A 336 46.19 4.62 -1.58
CA ASP A 336 47.47 4.88 -0.92
C ASP A 336 47.34 4.64 0.59
N SER A 337 46.28 5.16 1.23
CA SER A 337 45.96 4.86 2.62
C SER A 337 45.74 3.38 2.89
N ASN A 338 45.13 2.62 1.96
CA ASN A 338 45.00 1.17 2.10
C ASN A 338 46.34 0.42 1.93
N VAL A 339 47.29 0.95 1.15
CA VAL A 339 48.66 0.40 1.04
C VAL A 339 49.49 0.68 2.30
N GLU A 340 49.26 1.80 2.99
CA GLU A 340 49.89 2.11 4.29
C GLU A 340 49.37 1.25 5.46
N LEU A 341 48.23 0.57 5.32
CA LEU A 341 47.71 -0.34 6.34
C LEU A 341 48.58 -1.60 6.45
N THR A 342 48.99 -1.94 7.68
CA THR A 342 49.66 -3.22 7.99
C THR A 342 48.84 -4.41 7.51
N GLU A 343 49.50 -5.51 7.14
CA GLU A 343 48.85 -6.76 6.68
C GLU A 343 47.73 -7.24 7.64
N GLU A 344 47.89 -7.11 8.97
CA GLU A 344 46.84 -7.44 9.94
C GLU A 344 45.56 -6.59 9.76
N GLN A 345 45.70 -5.30 9.44
CA GLN A 345 44.58 -4.38 9.23
C GLN A 345 43.91 -4.61 7.86
N GLN A 346 44.70 -4.91 6.83
CA GLN A 346 44.18 -5.34 5.52
C GLN A 346 43.42 -6.68 5.66
N ASN A 347 43.99 -7.67 6.36
CA ASN A 347 43.37 -8.97 6.60
C ASN A 347 42.11 -8.84 7.48
N ALA A 348 42.10 -7.94 8.47
CA ALA A 348 40.88 -7.62 9.22
C ALA A 348 39.77 -7.04 8.33
N LYS A 349 40.09 -6.09 7.42
CA LYS A 349 39.11 -5.58 6.43
C LYS A 349 38.61 -6.69 5.50
N LEU A 350 39.50 -7.53 4.99
CA LEU A 350 39.16 -8.67 4.11
C LEU A 350 38.26 -9.69 4.83
N LYS A 351 38.50 -9.96 6.11
CA LYS A 351 37.67 -10.85 6.93
C LYS A 351 36.25 -10.30 7.12
N VAL A 352 36.11 -8.99 7.39
CA VAL A 352 34.80 -8.33 7.47
C VAL A 352 34.08 -8.36 6.12
N LEU A 353 34.79 -8.15 5.01
CA LEU A 353 34.23 -8.30 3.67
C LEU A 353 33.77 -9.73 3.37
N ALA A 354 34.54 -10.75 3.74
CA ALA A 354 34.17 -12.15 3.58
C ALA A 354 32.93 -12.52 4.42
N GLU A 355 32.85 -12.06 5.66
CA GLU A 355 31.68 -12.25 6.52
C GLU A 355 30.43 -11.50 5.99
N GLN A 356 30.61 -10.30 5.41
CA GLN A 356 29.53 -9.60 4.71
C GLN A 356 29.07 -10.38 3.47
N MET A 357 29.99 -10.88 2.65
CA MET A 357 29.67 -11.71 1.47
C MET A 357 28.88 -12.97 1.87
N GLU A 358 29.37 -13.75 2.83
CA GLU A 358 28.70 -14.97 3.31
C GLU A 358 27.29 -14.67 3.85
N ASN A 359 27.11 -13.57 4.57
CA ASN A 359 25.80 -13.15 5.05
C ASN A 359 24.86 -12.68 3.91
N THR A 360 25.38 -11.99 2.88
CA THR A 360 24.58 -11.65 1.68
C THR A 360 24.21 -12.87 0.85
N GLU A 361 25.06 -13.89 0.78
CA GLU A 361 24.80 -15.14 0.06
C GLU A 361 23.73 -15.99 0.77
N LYS A 362 23.80 -16.10 2.10
CA LYS A 362 22.72 -16.67 2.94
C LYS A 362 21.40 -15.91 2.78
N GLY A 363 21.45 -14.58 2.72
CA GLY A 363 20.31 -13.73 2.42
C GLY A 363 19.71 -14.00 1.02
N LEU A 364 20.56 -14.16 0.00
CA LEU A 364 20.13 -14.45 -1.37
C LEU A 364 19.48 -15.83 -1.47
N ALA A 365 20.08 -16.86 -0.87
CA ALA A 365 19.56 -18.22 -0.86
C ALA A 365 18.19 -18.31 -0.16
N THR A 366 18.04 -17.65 0.99
CA THR A 366 16.76 -17.60 1.73
C THR A 366 15.69 -16.80 0.97
N HIS A 367 16.03 -15.68 0.33
CA HIS A 367 15.11 -14.97 -0.55
C HIS A 367 14.71 -15.77 -1.79
N SER A 368 15.60 -16.58 -2.38
CA SER A 368 15.23 -17.49 -3.49
C SER A 368 14.20 -18.53 -3.05
N ALA A 369 14.45 -19.23 -1.94
CA ALA A 369 13.50 -20.22 -1.41
C ALA A 369 12.13 -19.60 -1.05
N ILE A 370 12.12 -18.34 -0.57
CA ILE A 370 10.87 -17.58 -0.35
C ILE A 370 10.18 -17.24 -1.67
N LYS A 371 10.91 -16.88 -2.72
CA LYS A 371 10.35 -16.66 -4.06
C LYS A 371 9.73 -17.95 -4.61
N ASP A 372 10.47 -19.05 -4.61
CA ASP A 372 10.02 -20.31 -5.22
C ASP A 372 8.78 -20.88 -4.50
N THR A 373 8.68 -20.69 -3.18
CA THR A 373 7.48 -21.05 -2.39
C THR A 373 6.31 -20.08 -2.60
N ASN A 374 6.55 -18.79 -2.78
CA ASN A 374 5.51 -17.82 -3.15
C ASN A 374 4.98 -18.09 -4.56
N ASP A 375 5.84 -18.33 -5.55
CA ASP A 375 5.45 -18.62 -6.95
C ASP A 375 4.58 -19.89 -7.03
N ALA A 376 4.92 -20.91 -6.24
CA ALA A 376 4.11 -22.13 -6.10
C ALA A 376 2.76 -21.90 -5.37
N GLN A 377 2.64 -20.89 -4.50
CA GLN A 377 1.35 -20.49 -3.91
C GLN A 377 0.50 -19.70 -4.91
N ILE A 378 1.11 -18.75 -5.62
CA ILE A 378 0.45 -17.95 -6.66
C ILE A 378 -0.13 -18.84 -7.75
N LYS A 379 0.63 -19.86 -8.21
CA LYS A 379 0.14 -20.83 -9.20
C LYS A 379 -1.12 -21.56 -8.73
N LYS A 380 -1.17 -22.01 -7.47
CA LYS A 380 -2.36 -22.65 -6.89
C LYS A 380 -3.56 -21.71 -6.80
N VAL A 381 -3.34 -20.42 -6.49
CA VAL A 381 -4.43 -19.42 -6.48
C VAL A 381 -4.99 -19.22 -7.89
N TYR A 382 -4.15 -19.17 -8.93
CA TYR A 382 -4.62 -19.09 -10.32
C TYR A 382 -5.36 -20.36 -10.75
N GLU A 383 -4.85 -21.55 -10.40
CA GLU A 383 -5.53 -22.84 -10.63
C GLU A 383 -6.93 -22.87 -9.99
N SER A 384 -7.05 -22.49 -8.71
CA SER A 384 -8.34 -22.43 -8.01
C SER A 384 -9.27 -21.32 -8.53
N LEU A 385 -8.74 -20.20 -9.03
CA LEU A 385 -9.56 -19.17 -9.69
C LEU A 385 -10.09 -19.66 -11.04
N GLU A 386 -9.31 -20.43 -11.79
CA GLU A 386 -9.71 -21.00 -13.07
C GLU A 386 -10.78 -22.08 -12.89
N GLU A 387 -10.63 -22.95 -11.89
CA GLU A 387 -11.68 -23.90 -11.46
C GLU A 387 -13.00 -23.19 -11.12
N LEU A 388 -12.93 -22.07 -10.38
CA LEU A 388 -14.11 -21.29 -9.99
C LEU A 388 -14.75 -20.58 -11.20
N TYR A 389 -13.93 -20.03 -12.10
CA TYR A 389 -14.40 -19.36 -13.33
C TYR A 389 -15.15 -20.34 -14.26
N VAL A 390 -14.63 -21.56 -14.39
CA VAL A 390 -15.30 -22.67 -15.10
C VAL A 390 -16.59 -23.09 -14.37
N THR A 391 -16.56 -23.22 -13.04
CA THR A 391 -17.73 -23.64 -12.23
C THR A 391 -18.90 -22.65 -12.30
N LEU A 392 -18.64 -21.35 -12.50
CA LEU A 392 -19.66 -20.31 -12.64
C LEU A 392 -20.09 -20.04 -14.10
N GLU A 393 -19.58 -20.83 -15.06
CA GLU A 393 -19.82 -20.69 -16.51
C GLU A 393 -19.55 -19.27 -17.04
N LEU A 394 -18.47 -18.64 -16.58
CA LEU A 394 -18.15 -17.25 -16.94
C LEU A 394 -17.46 -17.13 -18.32
N PRO A 395 -17.84 -16.12 -19.14
CA PRO A 395 -17.27 -15.95 -20.47
C PRO A 395 -15.89 -15.29 -20.42
N TRP A 396 -14.89 -15.93 -21.05
CA TRP A 396 -13.53 -15.41 -21.24
C TRP A 396 -13.43 -14.26 -22.27
N ASP A 397 -14.55 -13.66 -22.67
CA ASP A 397 -14.58 -12.61 -23.70
C ASP A 397 -14.40 -11.22 -23.05
N GLY A 398 -13.63 -10.33 -23.71
CA GLY A 398 -13.23 -9.04 -23.15
C GLY A 398 -12.15 -9.08 -22.05
N MET A 399 -11.39 -10.19 -21.94
CA MET A 399 -10.25 -10.29 -21.01
C MET A 399 -9.12 -9.29 -21.35
N PRO A 400 -8.49 -8.61 -20.36
CA PRO A 400 -7.44 -7.61 -20.60
C PRO A 400 -6.17 -8.11 -21.30
N ASP A 401 -5.95 -9.42 -21.38
CA ASP A 401 -4.79 -10.06 -22.01
C ASP A 401 -5.17 -11.13 -23.07
N GLU A 402 -6.44 -11.14 -23.50
CA GLU A 402 -7.03 -12.06 -24.49
C GLU A 402 -6.89 -13.58 -24.18
N LYS A 403 -6.44 -13.95 -22.97
CA LYS A 403 -6.18 -15.35 -22.60
C LYS A 403 -7.36 -16.03 -21.93
N LYS A 404 -7.46 -17.33 -22.17
CA LYS A 404 -8.50 -18.24 -21.64
C LYS A 404 -8.00 -19.07 -20.45
N HIS A 405 -7.18 -18.45 -19.60
CA HIS A 405 -6.64 -19.01 -18.35
C HIS A 405 -6.26 -17.85 -17.42
N VAL A 406 -6.11 -18.10 -16.12
CA VAL A 406 -5.83 -17.03 -15.15
C VAL A 406 -4.36 -16.62 -15.18
N THR A 407 -4.10 -15.31 -15.29
CA THR A 407 -2.76 -14.71 -15.32
C THR A 407 -2.62 -13.59 -14.28
N PRO A 408 -1.39 -13.13 -13.97
CA PRO A 408 -1.21 -11.95 -13.10
C PRO A 408 -1.93 -10.70 -13.59
N LEU A 409 -2.16 -10.55 -14.91
CA LEU A 409 -2.76 -9.36 -15.49
C LEU A 409 -4.29 -9.42 -15.55
N ASN A 410 -4.87 -10.61 -15.73
CA ASN A 410 -6.33 -10.80 -15.78
C ASN A 410 -6.96 -11.28 -14.46
N SER A 411 -6.18 -11.77 -13.48
CA SER A 411 -6.70 -12.36 -12.22
C SER A 411 -7.62 -11.43 -11.44
N SER A 412 -7.33 -10.12 -11.39
CA SER A 412 -8.20 -9.12 -10.77
C SER A 412 -9.53 -8.98 -11.51
N TYR A 413 -9.52 -9.00 -12.84
CA TYR A 413 -10.73 -8.95 -13.66
C TYR A 413 -11.57 -10.23 -13.50
N CYS A 414 -10.92 -11.40 -13.46
CA CYS A 414 -11.57 -12.68 -13.19
C CYS A 414 -12.30 -12.66 -11.84
N LEU A 415 -11.63 -12.16 -10.78
CA LEU A 415 -12.23 -11.97 -9.46
C LEU A 415 -13.46 -11.05 -9.49
N THR A 416 -13.38 -9.87 -10.12
CA THR A 416 -14.53 -8.95 -10.20
C THR A 416 -15.72 -9.58 -10.96
N GLN A 417 -15.49 -10.38 -12.00
CA GLN A 417 -16.59 -11.07 -12.69
C GLN A 417 -17.19 -12.23 -11.86
N ILE A 418 -16.37 -12.92 -11.05
CA ILE A 418 -16.84 -13.89 -10.05
C ILE A 418 -17.72 -13.18 -9.00
N GLU A 419 -17.27 -12.04 -8.46
CA GLU A 419 -18.01 -11.22 -7.49
C GLU A 419 -19.36 -10.74 -8.05
N ASN A 420 -19.38 -10.20 -9.27
CA ASN A 420 -20.60 -9.76 -9.97
C ASN A 420 -21.61 -10.91 -10.11
N LYS A 421 -21.15 -12.11 -10.50
CA LYS A 421 -21.99 -13.29 -10.69
C LYS A 421 -22.54 -13.84 -9.38
N LEU A 422 -21.72 -13.85 -8.31
CA LEU A 422 -22.15 -14.25 -6.97
C LEU A 422 -23.13 -13.24 -6.35
N ALA A 423 -22.95 -11.93 -6.59
CA ALA A 423 -23.91 -10.91 -6.18
C ALA A 423 -25.27 -11.11 -6.85
N ALA A 424 -25.30 -11.28 -8.17
CA ALA A 424 -26.53 -11.55 -8.93
C ALA A 424 -27.24 -12.83 -8.45
N PHE A 425 -26.49 -13.89 -8.13
CA PHE A 425 -27.06 -15.12 -7.56
C PHE A 425 -27.63 -14.92 -6.15
N MET A 426 -26.99 -14.11 -5.30
CA MET A 426 -27.55 -13.76 -3.99
C MET A 426 -28.83 -12.93 -4.11
N ASP A 427 -28.89 -11.97 -5.04
CA ASP A 427 -30.11 -11.21 -5.33
C ASP A 427 -31.25 -12.10 -5.86
N GLU A 428 -30.94 -13.09 -6.70
CA GLU A 428 -31.91 -14.09 -7.18
C GLU A 428 -32.46 -14.95 -6.02
N VAL A 429 -31.60 -15.41 -5.10
CA VAL A 429 -32.01 -16.16 -3.91
C VAL A 429 -32.84 -15.30 -2.96
N LEU A 430 -32.54 -14.00 -2.83
CA LEU A 430 -33.33 -13.04 -2.06
C LEU A 430 -34.70 -12.75 -2.70
N ALA A 431 -34.76 -12.65 -4.03
CA ALA A 431 -36.03 -12.54 -4.77
C ALA A 431 -36.90 -13.80 -4.61
N ASN A 432 -36.32 -14.99 -4.73
CA ASN A 432 -37.04 -16.24 -4.58
C ASN A 432 -37.53 -16.47 -3.13
N THR A 433 -36.71 -16.16 -2.12
CA THR A 433 -37.14 -16.26 -0.71
C THR A 433 -38.18 -15.22 -0.30
N THR A 434 -38.14 -14.01 -0.87
CA THR A 434 -39.20 -13.02 -0.64
C THR A 434 -40.53 -13.43 -1.30
N ASN A 435 -40.52 -13.98 -2.51
CA ASN A 435 -41.72 -14.55 -3.14
C ASN A 435 -42.37 -15.66 -2.29
N ILE A 436 -41.59 -16.60 -1.76
CA ILE A 436 -42.06 -17.67 -0.85
C ILE A 436 -42.73 -17.10 0.43
N SER A 437 -42.33 -15.90 0.88
CA SER A 437 -42.93 -15.22 2.04
C SER A 437 -44.24 -14.45 1.72
N VAL A 438 -44.58 -14.27 0.44
CA VAL A 438 -45.80 -13.60 0.00
C VAL A 438 -46.95 -14.59 -0.19
N ASP A 439 -46.69 -15.75 -0.80
CA ASP A 439 -47.71 -16.82 -1.00
C ASP A 439 -48.23 -17.44 0.31
N SER A 440 -47.59 -17.15 1.44
CA SER A 440 -48.00 -17.63 2.78
C SER A 440 -48.94 -16.66 3.54
N ARG A 441 -49.64 -15.76 2.82
CA ARG A 441 -50.53 -14.73 3.41
C ARG A 441 -52.02 -14.79 3.03
N GLU A 442 -52.55 -15.94 2.66
CA GLU A 442 -54.00 -16.18 2.66
C GLU A 442 -54.47 -17.05 3.86
N PHE A 443 -54.32 -16.58 5.10
CA PHE A 443 -55.23 -16.99 6.20
C PHE A 443 -55.17 -16.07 7.44
N SER A 444 -56.26 -16.10 8.22
CA SER A 444 -56.46 -15.50 9.55
C SER A 444 -56.64 -13.98 9.64
N SER A 445 -57.66 -13.59 10.41
CA SER A 445 -58.10 -12.23 10.69
C SER A 445 -57.76 -11.78 12.12
N SER A 446 -57.79 -10.47 12.35
CA SER A 446 -57.89 -9.81 13.66
C SER A 446 -56.66 -9.86 14.58
N GLY A 447 -56.05 -8.69 14.83
CA GLY A 447 -55.06 -8.50 15.89
C GLY A 447 -54.22 -7.24 15.71
N ASP A 448 -54.44 -6.23 16.56
CA ASP A 448 -53.70 -4.96 16.52
C ASP A 448 -52.19 -5.16 16.77
N ARG A 449 -51.36 -4.87 15.75
CA ARG A 449 -50.00 -4.32 15.93
C ARG A 449 -49.71 -3.26 14.87
N LYS A 450 -49.33 -2.07 15.32
CA LYS A 450 -48.90 -0.96 14.45
C LYS A 450 -47.60 -1.32 13.73
N LEU A 451 -47.69 -1.58 12.42
CA LEU A 451 -46.53 -1.57 11.53
C LEU A 451 -46.11 -0.11 11.27
N SER A 452 -45.25 0.43 12.12
CA SER A 452 -44.56 1.69 11.86
C SER A 452 -43.65 1.54 10.65
N SER A 453 -43.78 2.43 9.67
CA SER A 453 -42.92 2.45 8.49
C SER A 453 -41.44 2.49 8.87
N GLN A 454 -40.66 1.52 8.36
CA GLN A 454 -39.20 1.62 8.23
C GLN A 454 -38.76 1.44 6.77
N ARG A 455 -39.44 2.12 5.85
CA ARG A 455 -38.71 2.73 4.72
C ARG A 455 -37.85 3.86 5.28
N THR A 456 -36.60 3.55 5.65
CA THR A 456 -35.39 4.41 5.57
C THR A 456 -34.24 3.71 6.31
N ILE A 457 -33.27 3.19 5.55
CA ILE A 457 -31.81 3.38 5.67
C ILE A 457 -31.24 2.76 4.38
N LEU A 458 -31.14 3.59 3.34
CA LEU A 458 -30.32 3.44 2.13
C LEU A 458 -30.57 4.66 1.24
N ILE A 459 -30.00 5.79 1.66
CA ILE A 459 -29.84 7.00 0.84
C ILE A 459 -28.35 7.39 0.99
N PRO A 460 -27.62 7.63 -0.11
CA PRO A 460 -26.18 7.89 -0.03
C PRO A 460 -25.90 9.30 0.52
N ASN A 461 -24.99 9.39 1.49
CA ASN A 461 -24.48 10.67 1.98
C ASN A 461 -23.12 10.98 1.37
N SER A 462 -23.12 11.87 0.39
CA SER A 462 -21.92 12.58 -0.06
C SER A 462 -21.50 13.65 0.94
N SER A 463 -20.19 13.75 1.20
CA SER A 463 -19.48 14.99 1.57
C SER A 463 -19.68 15.66 2.94
N LYS A 464 -18.55 15.73 3.67
CA LYS A 464 -17.97 16.90 4.38
C LYS A 464 -18.37 17.27 5.85
N VAL A 465 -17.36 17.07 6.72
CA VAL A 465 -16.73 18.05 7.65
C VAL A 465 -17.40 18.33 9.01
N PHE A 466 -16.53 18.77 9.95
CA PHE A 466 -16.64 19.05 11.40
C PHE A 466 -16.60 17.80 12.30
N ASP A 467 -15.67 17.60 13.25
CA ASP A 467 -14.83 18.47 14.14
C ASP A 467 -15.54 18.97 15.41
N VAL A 468 -15.24 18.34 16.55
CA VAL A 468 -15.30 18.89 17.93
C VAL A 468 -14.28 18.18 18.84
N SER A 469 -13.29 18.94 19.28
CA SER A 469 -12.69 19.04 20.63
C SER A 469 -12.70 17.87 21.65
N THR A 470 -11.52 17.61 22.21
CA THR A 470 -11.21 17.35 23.65
C THR A 470 -12.09 16.35 24.43
N ASP A 471 -11.56 15.23 24.95
CA ASP A 471 -10.54 15.29 26.01
C ASP A 471 -9.73 13.99 26.19
N ARG A 472 -8.39 14.12 26.16
CA ARG A 472 -7.43 13.26 26.90
C ARG A 472 -6.01 13.81 26.77
N ASN A 473 -5.48 14.37 27.85
CA ASN A 473 -4.06 14.76 27.94
C ASN A 473 -3.17 13.51 28.01
N GLY A 474 -2.14 13.45 27.17
CA GLY A 474 -1.22 12.32 27.06
C GLY A 474 -0.06 12.67 26.13
N SER A 475 1.02 13.17 26.72
CA SER A 475 2.24 13.69 26.09
C SER A 475 2.86 12.81 24.99
N GLU A 476 2.78 13.23 23.72
CA GLU A 476 3.55 12.59 22.63
C GLU A 476 3.96 13.55 21.47
N LYS A 477 3.78 14.88 21.61
CA LYS A 477 4.09 15.86 20.54
C LYS A 477 5.44 16.57 20.62
N ASP A 478 6.21 16.43 21.70
CA ASP A 478 7.49 17.13 21.87
C ASP A 478 8.70 16.46 21.19
N LEU A 479 8.60 15.19 20.78
CA LEU A 479 9.75 14.41 20.29
C LEU A 479 10.16 14.71 18.82
N LEU A 480 9.41 15.53 18.08
CA LEU A 480 9.66 15.81 16.65
C LEU A 480 9.98 17.28 16.33
N ALA A 481 9.88 18.20 17.30
CA ALA A 481 10.13 19.63 17.08
C ALA A 481 11.62 19.98 16.84
N GLY A 482 12.56 19.08 17.19
CA GLY A 482 14.00 19.36 17.18
C GLY A 482 14.75 19.08 15.87
N VAL A 483 14.13 18.43 14.87
CA VAL A 483 14.86 17.83 13.73
C VAL A 483 14.80 18.67 12.44
N MET A 484 13.83 19.59 12.31
CA MET A 484 13.56 20.35 11.08
C MET A 484 13.88 21.85 11.22
N LYS A 485 15.01 22.19 11.85
CA LYS A 485 15.56 23.54 11.86
C LYS A 485 16.92 23.53 11.14
N PRO A 486 17.11 24.31 10.05
CA PRO A 486 18.43 24.40 9.42
C PRO A 486 19.43 25.01 10.41
N LEU A 487 20.63 24.43 10.51
CA LEU A 487 21.65 24.89 11.43
C LEU A 487 22.07 26.33 11.10
N SER A 488 22.34 27.12 12.13
CA SER A 488 23.01 28.41 11.98
C SER A 488 24.38 28.22 11.32
N VAL A 489 24.82 29.24 10.58
CA VAL A 489 26.18 29.30 10.02
C VAL A 489 27.24 29.18 11.13
N GLU A 490 26.93 29.64 12.34
CA GLU A 490 27.79 29.51 13.52
C GLU A 490 27.80 28.08 14.08
N GLU A 491 26.67 27.39 14.09
CA GLU A 491 26.56 25.98 14.53
C GLU A 491 27.26 25.03 13.55
N MET A 492 27.18 25.31 12.24
CA MET A 492 27.94 24.59 11.22
C MET A 492 29.46 24.82 11.38
N ARG A 493 29.90 26.06 11.61
CA ARG A 493 31.31 26.37 11.89
C ARG A 493 31.84 25.66 13.15
N ALA A 494 31.02 25.61 14.21
CA ALA A 494 31.37 24.90 15.43
C ALA A 494 31.55 23.38 15.20
N LYS A 495 30.72 22.74 14.37
CA LYS A 495 30.85 21.31 14.02
C LYS A 495 32.03 21.00 13.09
N VAL A 496 32.45 21.94 12.25
CA VAL A 496 33.60 21.77 11.32
C VAL A 496 34.95 22.06 12.01
N GLY A 497 34.96 22.48 13.27
CA GLY A 497 36.18 22.57 14.09
C GLY A 497 37.11 23.75 13.76
N LEU A 498 36.68 24.65 12.86
CA LEU A 498 37.42 25.85 12.47
C LEU A 498 37.44 26.88 13.62
N LYS A 499 38.50 26.83 14.44
CA LYS A 499 38.82 27.88 15.40
C LYS A 499 39.33 29.12 14.66
N LEU A 500 38.90 30.29 15.11
CA LEU A 500 39.48 31.57 14.70
C LEU A 500 40.88 31.75 15.30
N ASN A 501 41.77 32.35 14.50
CA ASN A 501 42.78 33.30 14.97
C ASN A 501 42.21 34.71 14.81
#